data_AF-A0A135T009-F1
#
_entry.id   AF-A0A135T009-F1
#
_cell.length_a   1.000
_cell.length_b   1.000
_cell.length_c   1.000
_cell.angle_alpha   90.00
_cell.angle_beta   90.00
_cell.angle_gamma   90.00
#
_symmetry.space_group_name_H-M   'P 1'
#
loop_
_entity.id
_entity.type
_entity.pdbx_description
1 polymer ?
#
loop_
_entity_poly.entity_id
_entity_poly.type
_entity_poly.pdbx_seq_one_letter_code
_entity_poly.pdbx_strand_id
1 'polypeptide(L)'
;MSSTTEAPQAAAAAPAAATTAGESSQQGQAQVQGQKKWQNGGNKPNGNKRSFQGGQGGGRGKDKQRKSKRERNITEGSSEEVLAFDVQALIALRKESLPDAPAPTAGEEVKDGEENGEPQTETQAPSETLPETFTEIEVEVHAISSTGDGLGFQLGSTSTQVYVVPFVAPGDIAKAKVIRHVREESYSVADFVSVVKAGPLRDDARVNCKYFSQCSGCQFQMLDYDTQLSHKRSIVDKAYKNFSNLNPDLVPSIRDTIGSPLQYGYRTKLTPHFDGPPGHHKRNKPKQALSKVPEIGFNAKGRRHVLDIEDCPIGTDAVRLGMKRERERIARDFGNFTKGATILLRESTKRYPKKVISNGNANTTAATEETTTTEEVSASATANEEEQPPAETPADAVRVETDAHVDIKTCLSATGAMSSEYIDDYLFTNPANSFFQNNNSILPKFTQYIRDHVMPPAGPHRDRIKYLIDAYSGSGLFTITLASLFTGSTGIDIAKDSIECARKNARLNNLPESQCNFLAADAPQLFKQVTYPADETVVVIDPPRKGCDNDFLSQLLAFGPRRVVYVSCNVHTQARDVGVLVRGDGGDGTKYEIESIVGFDFFPQTGHVEGVAVLNRVEKSA
;
A
#
# COMPACT_ATOMS: atom_id res chain seq x y z
N MET A 1 -39.16 -67.94 -10.55
CA MET A 1 -39.46 -68.08 -9.12
C MET A 1 -39.37 -66.70 -8.48
N SER A 2 -40.16 -66.46 -7.42
CA SER A 2 -40.14 -65.22 -6.61
C SER A 2 -38.88 -65.16 -5.73
N SER A 3 -38.56 -64.09 -4.97
CA SER A 3 -39.33 -62.88 -4.62
C SER A 3 -38.43 -61.65 -4.35
N THR A 4 -39.08 -60.50 -4.17
CA THR A 4 -38.59 -59.29 -3.48
C THR A 4 -38.20 -59.51 -2.02
N THR A 5 -37.29 -58.67 -1.48
CA THR A 5 -37.30 -57.93 -0.18
C THR A 5 -35.90 -57.30 0.05
N GLU A 6 -35.64 -56.42 1.03
CA GLU A 6 -36.29 -55.14 1.40
C GLU A 6 -35.28 -54.32 2.26
N ALA A 7 -35.58 -53.09 2.64
CA ALA A 7 -34.75 -52.27 3.53
C ALA A 7 -35.21 -52.32 5.01
N PRO A 8 -34.38 -51.91 5.97
CA PRO A 8 -34.83 -51.46 7.30
C PRO A 8 -34.73 -49.93 7.45
N GLN A 9 -35.57 -49.35 8.31
CA GLN A 9 -35.69 -47.90 8.53
C GLN A 9 -35.78 -47.56 10.03
N ALA A 10 -35.31 -46.37 10.40
CA ALA A 10 -35.70 -45.54 11.56
C ALA A 10 -35.58 -46.07 13.02
N ALA A 11 -34.74 -45.39 13.82
CA ALA A 11 -35.06 -44.77 15.13
C ALA A 11 -33.89 -43.83 15.50
N ALA A 12 -34.01 -42.53 15.86
CA ALA A 12 -35.01 -41.73 16.57
C ALA A 12 -34.99 -41.90 18.11
N ALA A 13 -34.25 -41.03 18.80
CA ALA A 13 -34.23 -40.92 20.27
C ALA A 13 -33.95 -39.48 20.74
N ALA A 14 -34.89 -38.90 21.50
CA ALA A 14 -34.82 -37.62 22.22
C ALA A 14 -36.08 -37.49 23.10
N PRO A 15 -36.16 -36.52 24.04
CA PRO A 15 -35.14 -36.02 24.96
C PRO A 15 -35.53 -36.32 26.44
N ALA A 16 -34.64 -36.05 27.40
CA ALA A 16 -34.98 -36.02 28.83
C ALA A 16 -35.26 -34.58 29.31
N ALA A 17 -36.21 -34.40 30.23
CA ALA A 17 -36.65 -33.09 30.73
C ALA A 17 -37.22 -33.16 32.17
N ALA A 18 -37.50 -31.98 32.75
CA ALA A 18 -37.94 -31.74 34.15
C ALA A 18 -36.84 -31.97 35.21
N THR A 19 -36.88 -31.36 36.41
CA THR A 19 -37.98 -30.67 37.14
C THR A 19 -37.64 -29.24 37.60
N THR A 20 -38.63 -28.56 38.20
CA THR A 20 -38.61 -27.16 38.67
C THR A 20 -38.99 -27.02 40.15
N ALA A 21 -38.91 -25.79 40.69
CA ALA A 21 -39.23 -25.31 42.06
C ALA A 21 -38.12 -25.54 43.12
N GLY A 22 -37.91 -24.63 44.09
CA GLY A 22 -38.61 -23.36 44.33
C GLY A 22 -37.94 -22.40 45.35
N GLU A 23 -38.68 -21.33 45.67
CA GLU A 23 -38.48 -20.22 46.63
C GLU A 23 -37.90 -20.61 48.02
N SER A 24 -37.29 -19.76 48.87
CA SER A 24 -36.78 -18.35 48.86
C SER A 24 -35.99 -18.12 50.20
N SER A 25 -35.61 -16.95 50.77
CA SER A 25 -35.76 -15.49 50.56
C SER A 25 -34.69 -14.70 51.37
N GLN A 26 -34.66 -13.35 51.26
CA GLN A 26 -34.05 -12.36 52.22
C GLN A 26 -32.50 -12.40 52.43
N GLN A 27 -31.79 -11.41 53.00
CA GLN A 27 -31.87 -9.92 53.03
C GLN A 27 -30.47 -9.33 53.43
N GLY A 28 -30.28 -8.01 53.28
CA GLY A 28 -29.06 -7.25 53.70
C GLY A 28 -28.29 -6.68 52.49
N GLN A 29 -28.24 -5.38 52.16
CA GLN A 29 -28.30 -4.07 52.87
C GLN A 29 -27.02 -3.58 53.56
N ALA A 30 -26.15 -2.91 52.78
CA ALA A 30 -25.59 -1.57 53.06
C ALA A 30 -25.20 -0.93 51.70
N GLN A 31 -25.49 0.32 51.32
CA GLN A 31 -25.31 1.65 51.96
C GLN A 31 -23.83 2.13 51.97
N VAL A 32 -23.47 3.37 51.58
CA VAL A 32 -24.29 4.52 51.12
C VAL A 32 -23.46 5.63 50.38
N GLN A 33 -24.11 6.37 49.45
CA GLN A 33 -23.76 7.72 48.93
C GLN A 33 -22.41 7.93 48.18
N GLY A 34 -22.19 9.01 47.43
CA GLY A 34 -23.00 10.24 47.31
C GLY A 34 -22.98 10.95 45.95
N GLN A 35 -23.86 11.96 45.81
CA GLN A 35 -24.20 12.64 44.55
C GLN A 35 -23.27 13.82 44.23
N LYS A 36 -23.22 14.21 42.95
CA LYS A 36 -23.82 15.49 42.51
C LYS A 36 -24.04 15.57 40.99
N LYS A 37 -25.28 15.87 40.60
CA LYS A 37 -25.63 16.42 39.28
C LYS A 37 -25.34 17.92 39.25
N TRP A 38 -25.14 18.47 38.06
CA TRP A 38 -25.66 19.80 37.72
C TRP A 38 -26.47 19.73 36.42
N GLN A 39 -27.51 20.55 36.31
CA GLN A 39 -28.33 20.71 35.13
C GLN A 39 -28.46 22.20 34.82
N ASN A 40 -28.48 22.54 33.53
CA ASN A 40 -29.37 23.51 32.87
C ASN A 40 -29.04 23.47 31.36
N GLY A 41 -29.93 23.77 30.43
CA GLY A 41 -31.26 24.35 30.57
C GLY A 41 -31.33 25.62 29.71
N GLY A 42 -31.84 25.52 28.48
CA GLY A 42 -31.77 26.62 27.50
C GLY A 42 -32.77 26.45 26.37
N ASN A 43 -33.64 27.45 26.22
CA ASN A 43 -34.81 27.42 25.34
C ASN A 43 -34.44 27.70 23.86
N LYS A 44 -35.32 27.32 22.92
CA LYS A 44 -35.29 27.91 21.57
C LYS A 44 -35.73 29.38 21.65
N PRO A 45 -35.24 30.22 20.71
CA PRO A 45 -36.14 31.12 19.99
C PRO A 45 -36.20 30.76 18.49
N ASN A 46 -37.24 31.23 17.82
CA ASN A 46 -37.48 30.99 16.40
C ASN A 46 -37.64 32.31 15.64
N GLY A 47 -37.11 32.35 14.42
CA GLY A 47 -37.43 33.37 13.42
C GLY A 47 -36.64 34.68 13.50
N ASN A 48 -35.96 34.99 12.39
CA ASN A 48 -36.23 36.27 11.75
C ASN A 48 -36.15 36.12 10.23
N LYS A 49 -37.25 36.40 9.52
CA LYS A 49 -37.22 36.56 8.06
C LYS A 49 -36.68 37.95 7.75
N ARG A 50 -35.73 38.08 6.84
CA ARG A 50 -35.46 39.37 6.18
C ARG A 50 -35.73 39.26 4.68
N SER A 51 -36.34 40.31 4.15
CA SER A 51 -36.84 40.41 2.79
C SER A 51 -35.69 40.52 1.78
N PHE A 52 -35.81 39.80 0.68
CA PHE A 52 -34.99 40.03 -0.50
C PHE A 52 -35.70 41.10 -1.35
N GLN A 53 -35.17 42.33 -1.34
CA GLN A 53 -35.65 43.43 -2.18
C GLN A 53 -34.58 43.71 -3.23
N GLY A 54 -34.99 43.92 -4.48
CA GLY A 54 -34.09 43.89 -5.63
C GLY A 54 -33.19 45.11 -5.78
N GLY A 55 -32.02 44.90 -6.38
CA GLY A 55 -31.13 45.93 -6.92
C GLY A 55 -30.52 45.44 -8.23
N GLN A 56 -30.58 46.26 -9.28
CA GLN A 56 -29.98 45.97 -10.59
C GLN A 56 -28.52 46.42 -10.63
N GLY A 57 -27.70 45.82 -11.50
CA GLY A 57 -26.48 46.46 -12.01
C GLY A 57 -25.30 45.53 -12.31
N GLY A 58 -24.61 45.80 -13.42
CA GLY A 58 -23.20 45.41 -13.62
C GLY A 58 -22.92 43.98 -14.10
N GLY A 59 -23.22 43.69 -15.37
CA GLY A 59 -22.70 42.48 -16.01
C GLY A 59 -21.22 42.60 -16.39
N ARG A 60 -20.43 41.54 -16.14
CA ARG A 60 -19.13 41.30 -16.80
C ARG A 60 -18.87 39.80 -16.86
N GLY A 61 -19.14 39.19 -18.01
CA GLY A 61 -18.88 37.77 -18.24
C GLY A 61 -17.38 37.47 -18.18
N LYS A 62 -17.03 36.42 -17.43
CA LYS A 62 -15.80 35.67 -17.63
C LYS A 62 -16.17 34.19 -17.67
N ASP A 63 -16.08 33.59 -18.84
CA ASP A 63 -16.31 32.16 -19.03
C ASP A 63 -15.19 31.34 -18.38
N LYS A 64 -15.34 31.13 -17.07
CA LYS A 64 -14.67 30.01 -16.41
C LYS A 64 -15.40 28.74 -16.82
N GLN A 65 -14.87 28.05 -17.84
CA GLN A 65 -15.22 26.66 -18.14
C GLN A 65 -15.28 25.89 -16.82
N ARG A 66 -16.46 25.35 -16.49
CA ARG A 66 -16.69 24.65 -15.23
C ARG A 66 -16.07 23.26 -15.32
N LYS A 67 -14.75 23.17 -15.08
CA LYS A 67 -14.01 21.90 -15.00
C LYS A 67 -14.84 20.86 -14.24
N SER A 68 -14.97 19.65 -14.78
CA SER A 68 -15.85 18.63 -14.22
C SER A 68 -15.42 18.23 -12.79
N LYS A 69 -16.25 17.41 -12.13
CA LYS A 69 -15.87 16.86 -10.81
C LYS A 69 -14.77 15.78 -10.92
N ARG A 70 -14.45 15.29 -12.13
CA ARG A 70 -13.31 14.39 -12.40
C ARG A 70 -12.03 15.22 -12.60
N GLU A 71 -12.06 16.24 -13.45
CA GLU A 71 -10.91 17.15 -13.71
C GLU A 71 -10.44 17.94 -12.48
N ARG A 72 -11.31 18.15 -11.48
CA ARG A 72 -10.94 18.77 -10.19
C ARG A 72 -10.30 17.82 -9.18
N ASN A 73 -10.18 16.54 -9.53
CA ASN A 73 -9.71 15.46 -8.68
C ASN A 73 -8.50 14.70 -9.26
N ILE A 74 -7.91 15.16 -10.38
CA ILE A 74 -6.62 14.64 -10.86
C ILE A 74 -5.54 15.20 -9.93
N THR A 75 -5.08 14.35 -9.03
CA THR A 75 -3.85 14.54 -8.27
C THR A 75 -2.69 13.97 -9.08
N GLU A 76 -1.62 14.74 -9.27
CA GLU A 76 -0.42 14.30 -9.97
C GLU A 76 0.09 12.94 -9.44
N GLY A 77 0.37 12.00 -10.35
CA GLY A 77 0.70 10.62 -10.04
C GLY A 77 -0.53 9.72 -9.85
N SER A 78 -1.67 10.07 -10.44
CA SER A 78 -2.90 9.25 -10.40
C SER A 78 -2.88 8.11 -11.42
N SER A 79 -3.59 7.01 -11.16
CA SER A 79 -3.61 5.85 -12.06
C SER A 79 -4.26 6.10 -13.43
N GLU A 80 -5.12 7.12 -13.57
CA GLU A 80 -5.66 7.52 -14.88
C GLU A 80 -4.60 8.27 -15.70
N GLU A 81 -3.91 9.23 -15.09
CA GLU A 81 -2.84 10.04 -15.68
C GLU A 81 -1.58 9.21 -16.02
N VAL A 82 -1.16 8.32 -15.13
CA VAL A 82 -0.05 7.36 -15.36
C VAL A 82 -0.34 6.47 -16.56
N LEU A 83 -1.58 5.98 -16.69
CA LEU A 83 -2.02 5.19 -17.85
C LEU A 83 -2.04 6.03 -19.13
N ALA A 84 -2.46 7.30 -19.06
CA ALA A 84 -2.45 8.20 -20.22
C ALA A 84 -1.04 8.41 -20.78
N PHE A 85 -0.01 8.57 -19.93
CA PHE A 85 1.38 8.65 -20.41
C PHE A 85 1.84 7.38 -21.14
N ASP A 86 1.54 6.18 -20.62
CA ASP A 86 1.89 4.92 -21.31
C ASP A 86 1.12 4.75 -22.63
N VAL A 87 -0.16 5.15 -22.68
CA VAL A 87 -0.99 5.15 -23.89
C VAL A 87 -0.39 6.08 -24.95
N GLN A 88 -0.05 7.32 -24.60
CA GLN A 88 0.52 8.28 -25.56
C GLN A 88 1.91 7.85 -26.06
N ALA A 89 2.73 7.22 -25.22
CA ALA A 89 4.00 6.63 -25.63
C ALA A 89 3.81 5.49 -26.65
N LEU A 90 2.82 4.61 -26.46
CA LEU A 90 2.51 3.55 -27.43
C LEU A 90 1.90 4.10 -28.73
N ILE A 91 1.11 5.18 -28.67
CA ILE A 91 0.57 5.87 -29.85
C ILE A 91 1.68 6.51 -30.69
N ALA A 92 2.72 7.09 -30.06
CA ALA A 92 3.87 7.64 -30.77
C ALA A 92 4.60 6.55 -31.58
N LEU A 93 4.96 5.44 -30.93
CA LEU A 93 5.57 4.28 -31.58
C LEU A 93 4.70 3.71 -32.71
N ARG A 94 3.37 3.70 -32.55
CA ARG A 94 2.44 3.26 -33.60
C ARG A 94 2.47 4.19 -34.82
N LYS A 95 2.52 5.51 -34.62
CA LYS A 95 2.61 6.50 -35.70
C LYS A 95 3.94 6.39 -36.45
N GLU A 96 5.04 6.19 -35.76
CA GLU A 96 6.36 5.92 -36.36
C GLU A 96 6.38 4.62 -37.19
N SER A 97 5.55 3.63 -36.83
CA SER A 97 5.43 2.37 -37.58
C SER A 97 4.53 2.42 -38.83
N LEU A 98 3.81 3.52 -39.07
CA LEU A 98 2.86 3.65 -40.18
C LEU A 98 3.52 4.34 -41.40
N PRO A 99 3.21 3.91 -42.64
CA PRO A 99 3.96 4.32 -43.84
C PRO A 99 3.78 5.79 -44.26
N ASP A 100 2.85 6.53 -43.66
CA ASP A 100 2.57 7.95 -43.96
C ASP A 100 3.14 8.93 -42.90
N ALA A 101 4.14 8.50 -42.11
CA ALA A 101 4.81 9.38 -41.16
C ALA A 101 5.56 10.53 -41.91
N PRO A 102 5.21 11.81 -41.69
CA PRO A 102 5.84 12.91 -42.41
C PRO A 102 7.30 13.08 -41.97
N ALA A 103 8.20 13.18 -42.94
CA ALA A 103 9.63 13.36 -42.67
C ALA A 103 9.90 14.69 -41.94
N PRO A 104 10.87 14.73 -40.99
CA PRO A 104 11.19 15.95 -40.24
C PRO A 104 11.86 16.99 -41.15
N THR A 105 11.08 17.93 -41.67
CA THR A 105 11.57 19.07 -42.47
C THR A 105 12.35 20.03 -41.58
N ALA A 106 13.66 20.12 -41.83
CA ALA A 106 14.55 21.00 -41.07
C ALA A 106 14.43 22.46 -41.54
N GLY A 107 14.02 23.34 -40.63
CA GLY A 107 14.31 24.79 -40.63
C GLY A 107 13.74 25.63 -41.78
N GLU A 108 12.73 26.45 -41.47
CA GLU A 108 12.44 27.66 -42.24
C GLU A 108 12.05 28.82 -41.31
N GLU A 109 12.32 30.06 -41.74
CA GLU A 109 12.33 31.24 -40.87
C GLU A 109 10.94 31.86 -40.65
N VAL A 110 10.64 32.31 -39.44
CA VAL A 110 9.45 33.11 -39.15
C VAL A 110 9.63 34.53 -39.69
N LYS A 111 8.68 34.98 -40.53
CA LYS A 111 8.46 36.39 -40.86
C LYS A 111 6.98 36.71 -40.75
N ASP A 112 6.66 37.77 -40.03
CA ASP A 112 5.29 38.24 -39.81
C ASP A 112 4.67 38.82 -41.10
N GLY A 113 3.37 38.60 -41.28
CA GLY A 113 2.57 39.10 -42.39
C GLY A 113 1.08 39.07 -42.05
N GLU A 114 0.34 40.12 -42.42
CA GLU A 114 -0.98 40.43 -41.85
C GLU A 114 -2.16 39.68 -42.51
N GLU A 115 -3.34 39.83 -41.90
CA GLU A 115 -4.60 39.15 -42.21
C GLU A 115 -5.10 39.40 -43.66
N ASN A 116 -5.73 38.37 -44.27
CA ASN A 116 -7.17 38.34 -44.63
C ASN A 116 -7.47 37.18 -45.60
N GLY A 117 -8.45 36.32 -45.31
CA GLY A 117 -8.92 35.29 -46.26
C GLY A 117 -9.77 34.18 -45.65
N GLU A 118 -11.09 34.28 -45.85
CA GLU A 118 -12.19 33.29 -45.83
C GLU A 118 -12.08 31.94 -45.06
N PRO A 119 -13.18 31.46 -44.45
CA PRO A 119 -13.20 30.19 -43.72
C PRO A 119 -13.09 28.99 -44.67
N GLN A 120 -11.86 28.49 -44.84
CA GLN A 120 -11.63 27.20 -45.49
C GLN A 120 -12.35 26.08 -44.72
N THR A 121 -13.04 25.21 -45.44
CA THR A 121 -13.80 24.10 -44.87
C THR A 121 -12.88 23.20 -44.06
N GLU A 122 -13.15 23.05 -42.75
CA GLU A 122 -12.48 22.05 -41.92
C GLU A 122 -12.72 20.67 -42.54
N THR A 123 -11.69 20.12 -43.18
CA THR A 123 -11.72 18.75 -43.70
C THR A 123 -11.67 17.82 -42.50
N GLN A 124 -12.85 17.46 -41.99
CA GLN A 124 -13.01 16.59 -40.85
C GLN A 124 -12.23 15.29 -41.10
N ALA A 125 -11.23 15.03 -40.26
CA ALA A 125 -10.50 13.76 -40.29
C ALA A 125 -11.51 12.60 -40.19
N PRO A 126 -11.31 11.48 -40.92
CA PRO A 126 -12.26 10.36 -40.91
C PRO A 126 -12.57 9.93 -39.49
N SER A 127 -13.85 9.97 -39.10
CA SER A 127 -14.25 9.68 -37.72
C SER A 127 -14.02 8.20 -37.43
N GLU A 128 -12.94 7.92 -36.70
CA GLU A 128 -12.44 6.57 -36.45
C GLU A 128 -13.55 5.71 -35.82
N THR A 129 -14.06 4.74 -36.59
CA THR A 129 -15.23 3.93 -36.25
C THR A 129 -14.83 2.85 -35.25
N LEU A 130 -14.71 3.24 -33.98
CA LEU A 130 -14.42 2.33 -32.88
C LEU A 130 -15.49 1.22 -32.78
N PRO A 131 -15.12 -0.03 -32.43
CA PRO A 131 -16.06 -1.13 -32.23
C PRO A 131 -17.15 -0.80 -31.20
N GLU A 132 -18.36 -1.34 -31.40
CA GLU A 132 -19.47 -1.15 -30.47
C GLU A 132 -19.14 -1.70 -29.07
N THR A 133 -19.51 -0.97 -28.02
CA THR A 133 -19.33 -1.42 -26.64
C THR A 133 -20.04 -2.75 -26.38
N PHE A 134 -19.41 -3.61 -25.60
CA PHE A 134 -19.79 -4.99 -25.27
C PHE A 134 -19.64 -6.01 -26.41
N THR A 135 -19.10 -5.62 -27.57
CA THR A 135 -18.57 -6.57 -28.57
C THR A 135 -17.21 -7.14 -28.15
N GLU A 136 -16.81 -8.25 -28.78
CA GLU A 136 -15.53 -8.91 -28.58
C GLU A 136 -14.65 -8.70 -29.81
N ILE A 137 -13.39 -8.31 -29.58
CA ILE A 137 -12.37 -8.10 -30.60
C ILE A 137 -11.11 -8.89 -30.27
N GLU A 138 -10.21 -9.05 -31.24
CA GLU A 138 -8.83 -9.50 -31.01
C GLU A 138 -7.90 -8.30 -30.90
N VAL A 139 -7.01 -8.32 -29.91
CA VAL A 139 -6.04 -7.27 -29.60
C VAL A 139 -4.64 -7.88 -29.61
N GLU A 140 -3.73 -7.30 -30.39
CA GLU A 140 -2.31 -7.60 -30.34
C GLU A 140 -1.65 -6.72 -29.26
N VAL A 141 -1.06 -7.36 -28.26
CA VAL A 141 -0.53 -6.69 -27.06
C VAL A 141 0.94 -6.33 -27.26
N HIS A 142 1.28 -5.05 -27.18
CA HIS A 142 2.64 -4.55 -27.43
C HIS A 142 3.41 -4.21 -26.15
N ALA A 143 2.70 -3.86 -25.06
CA ALA A 143 3.32 -3.45 -23.80
C ALA A 143 2.47 -3.82 -22.58
N ILE A 144 3.07 -3.72 -21.38
CA ILE A 144 2.33 -3.63 -20.12
C ILE A 144 2.44 -2.18 -19.65
N SER A 145 1.32 -1.60 -19.23
CA SER A 145 1.28 -0.26 -18.63
C SER A 145 1.90 -0.25 -17.23
N SER A 146 2.22 0.94 -16.73
CA SER A 146 2.70 1.17 -15.37
C SER A 146 1.63 0.92 -14.31
N THR A 147 0.35 0.82 -14.70
CA THR A 147 -0.73 0.34 -13.82
C THR A 147 -0.89 -1.18 -13.83
N GLY A 148 -0.12 -1.90 -14.67
CA GLY A 148 -0.02 -3.35 -14.70
C GLY A 148 -1.07 -4.07 -15.56
N ASP A 149 -1.84 -3.35 -16.37
CA ASP A 149 -2.68 -3.94 -17.42
C ASP A 149 -2.00 -3.78 -18.79
N GLY A 150 -2.24 -4.72 -19.71
CA GLY A 150 -1.64 -4.74 -21.05
C GLY A 150 -2.20 -3.65 -21.97
N LEU A 151 -1.37 -3.18 -22.89
CA LEU A 151 -1.68 -2.19 -23.91
C LEU A 151 -1.45 -2.78 -25.30
N GLY A 152 -2.44 -2.65 -26.18
CA GLY A 152 -2.38 -3.21 -27.53
C GLY A 152 -3.25 -2.48 -28.54
N PHE A 153 -3.18 -2.91 -29.80
CA PHE A 153 -4.04 -2.42 -30.89
C PHE A 153 -4.97 -3.53 -31.36
N GLN A 154 -6.12 -3.17 -31.93
CA GLN A 154 -7.02 -4.16 -32.55
C GLN A 154 -6.29 -4.86 -33.71
N LEU A 155 -6.29 -6.19 -33.71
CA LEU A 155 -5.59 -7.00 -34.70
C LEU A 155 -6.04 -6.66 -36.12
N GLY A 156 -5.09 -6.44 -37.04
CA GLY A 156 -5.35 -6.05 -38.42
C GLY A 156 -5.81 -4.59 -38.63
N SER A 157 -5.88 -3.78 -37.57
CA SER A 157 -6.29 -2.37 -37.66
C SER A 157 -5.11 -1.41 -37.85
N THR A 158 -5.28 -0.41 -38.73
CA THR A 158 -4.38 0.74 -38.85
C THR A 158 -4.62 1.81 -37.78
N SER A 159 -5.66 1.63 -36.95
CA SER A 159 -6.06 2.55 -35.88
C SER A 159 -4.95 2.86 -34.87
N THR A 160 -4.97 4.07 -34.33
CA THR A 160 -4.15 4.48 -33.18
C THR A 160 -4.86 4.33 -31.82
N GLN A 161 -6.12 3.87 -31.78
CA GLN A 161 -6.83 3.66 -30.52
C GLN A 161 -6.21 2.49 -29.74
N VAL A 162 -5.66 2.78 -28.56
CA VAL A 162 -5.08 1.76 -27.67
C VAL A 162 -6.18 1.00 -26.92
N TYR A 163 -6.02 -0.30 -26.74
CA TYR A 163 -6.89 -1.14 -25.92
C TYR A 163 -6.15 -1.57 -24.65
N VAL A 164 -6.75 -1.25 -23.50
CA VAL A 164 -6.28 -1.62 -22.17
C VAL A 164 -6.95 -2.92 -21.78
N VAL A 165 -6.17 -4.00 -21.70
CA VAL A 165 -6.63 -5.38 -21.49
C VAL A 165 -5.89 -5.99 -20.30
N PRO A 166 -6.56 -6.54 -19.27
CA PRO A 166 -5.88 -7.14 -18.13
C PRO A 166 -5.42 -8.59 -18.42
N PHE A 167 -4.47 -9.10 -17.62
CA PHE A 167 -4.03 -10.52 -17.61
C PHE A 167 -3.36 -11.05 -18.90
N VAL A 168 -2.78 -10.14 -19.70
CA VAL A 168 -2.09 -10.42 -20.97
C VAL A 168 -0.62 -9.97 -20.90
N ALA A 169 0.22 -10.60 -21.72
CA ALA A 169 1.64 -10.30 -21.86
C ALA A 169 1.96 -9.69 -23.25
N PRO A 170 3.08 -8.97 -23.41
CA PRO A 170 3.54 -8.53 -24.74
C PRO A 170 3.73 -9.71 -25.70
N GLY A 171 3.20 -9.57 -26.91
CA GLY A 171 3.11 -10.61 -27.93
C GLY A 171 1.88 -11.52 -27.83
N ASP A 172 1.04 -11.41 -26.79
CA ASP A 172 -0.26 -12.08 -26.77
C ASP A 172 -1.16 -11.49 -27.88
N ILE A 173 -1.86 -12.36 -28.60
CA ILE A 173 -3.13 -12.00 -29.26
C ILE A 173 -4.24 -12.42 -28.31
N ALA A 174 -4.95 -11.45 -27.75
CA ALA A 174 -5.98 -11.66 -26.75
C ALA A 174 -7.37 -11.31 -27.29
N LYS A 175 -8.35 -12.17 -27.00
CA LYS A 175 -9.76 -11.86 -27.18
C LYS A 175 -10.21 -11.00 -26.01
N ALA A 176 -10.69 -9.80 -26.31
CA ALA A 176 -11.04 -8.78 -25.33
C ALA A 176 -12.42 -8.20 -25.62
N LYS A 177 -13.23 -8.02 -24.58
CA LYS A 177 -14.58 -7.46 -24.66
C LYS A 177 -14.56 -5.97 -24.36
N VAL A 178 -14.82 -5.13 -25.35
CA VAL A 178 -14.79 -3.66 -25.20
C VAL A 178 -15.83 -3.24 -24.17
N ILE A 179 -15.46 -2.48 -23.14
CA ILE A 179 -16.38 -2.02 -22.08
C ILE A 179 -16.72 -0.53 -22.23
N ARG A 180 -15.71 0.30 -22.52
CA ARG A 180 -15.88 1.75 -22.70
C ARG A 180 -14.71 2.36 -23.48
N HIS A 181 -14.95 3.47 -24.15
CA HIS A 181 -13.90 4.32 -24.74
C HIS A 181 -13.63 5.53 -23.83
N VAL A 182 -12.41 6.04 -23.91
CA VAL A 182 -11.96 7.35 -23.44
C VAL A 182 -11.37 8.04 -24.65
N ARG A 183 -12.21 8.82 -25.35
CA ARG A 183 -11.84 9.40 -26.65
C ARG A 183 -10.84 10.55 -26.49
N GLU A 184 -10.93 11.23 -25.35
CA GLU A 184 -10.11 12.35 -24.91
C GLU A 184 -8.65 11.93 -24.62
N GLU A 185 -8.44 10.67 -24.27
CA GLU A 185 -7.15 10.09 -23.88
C GLU A 185 -6.70 9.00 -24.89
N SER A 186 -7.45 8.81 -25.99
CA SER A 186 -7.20 7.86 -27.10
C SER A 186 -7.06 6.37 -26.71
N TYR A 187 -7.81 5.92 -25.70
CA TYR A 187 -7.84 4.50 -25.32
C TYR A 187 -9.22 3.93 -25.02
N SER A 188 -9.35 2.60 -25.11
CA SER A 188 -10.53 1.82 -24.75
C SER A 188 -10.18 0.90 -23.58
N VAL A 189 -11.09 0.71 -22.62
CA VAL A 189 -10.96 -0.33 -21.60
C VAL A 189 -11.76 -1.55 -22.04
N ALA A 190 -11.14 -2.74 -21.94
CA ALA A 190 -11.78 -4.01 -22.24
C ALA A 190 -11.63 -5.02 -21.09
N ASP A 191 -12.64 -5.86 -20.91
CA ASP A 191 -12.53 -7.06 -20.07
C ASP A 191 -11.77 -8.15 -20.86
N PHE A 192 -10.90 -8.89 -20.18
CA PHE A 192 -10.26 -10.09 -20.76
C PHE A 192 -11.29 -11.20 -20.98
N VAL A 193 -11.20 -11.91 -22.12
CA VAL A 193 -12.03 -13.09 -22.41
C VAL A 193 -11.15 -14.35 -22.49
N SER A 194 -10.12 -14.34 -23.34
CA SER A 194 -9.17 -15.45 -23.49
C SER A 194 -7.91 -15.00 -24.23
N VAL A 195 -6.82 -15.75 -24.12
CA VAL A 195 -5.72 -15.66 -25.11
C VAL A 195 -6.07 -16.53 -26.32
N VAL A 196 -5.86 -15.98 -27.52
CA VAL A 196 -6.01 -16.68 -28.82
C VAL A 196 -4.66 -17.26 -29.25
N LYS A 197 -3.58 -16.49 -29.04
CA LYS A 197 -2.19 -16.89 -29.27
C LYS A 197 -1.31 -16.31 -28.17
N ALA A 198 -0.55 -17.15 -27.48
CA ALA A 198 0.38 -16.71 -26.45
C ALA A 198 1.61 -16.01 -27.05
N GLY A 199 2.04 -14.92 -26.40
CA GLY A 199 3.31 -14.25 -26.64
C GLY A 199 4.51 -14.97 -25.99
N PRO A 200 5.75 -14.60 -26.35
CA PRO A 200 6.95 -15.28 -25.86
C PRO A 200 7.20 -15.11 -24.35
N LEU A 201 6.56 -14.12 -23.72
CA LEU A 201 6.67 -13.85 -22.27
C LEU A 201 5.58 -14.56 -21.44
N ARG A 202 4.63 -15.25 -22.07
CA ARG A 202 3.51 -15.91 -21.40
C ARG A 202 3.77 -17.40 -21.17
N ASP A 203 3.64 -17.82 -19.92
CA ASP A 203 3.62 -19.22 -19.51
C ASP A 203 2.58 -19.43 -18.40
N ASP A 204 1.40 -19.93 -18.78
CA ASP A 204 0.32 -20.18 -17.84
C ASP A 204 0.60 -21.35 -16.87
N ALA A 205 1.67 -22.15 -17.06
CA ALA A 205 2.07 -23.15 -16.07
C ALA A 205 2.64 -22.54 -14.77
N ARG A 206 2.94 -21.23 -14.77
CA ARG A 206 3.38 -20.44 -13.59
C ARG A 206 2.20 -19.96 -12.73
N VAL A 207 0.96 -20.09 -13.23
CA VAL A 207 -0.25 -19.57 -12.60
C VAL A 207 -0.69 -20.47 -11.45
N ASN A 208 -0.24 -20.12 -10.24
CA ASN A 208 -0.54 -20.88 -9.03
C ASN A 208 -1.95 -20.59 -8.45
N CYS A 209 -2.68 -19.60 -8.97
CA CYS A 209 -4.01 -19.23 -8.49
C CYS A 209 -5.10 -19.50 -9.54
N LYS A 210 -6.03 -20.42 -9.25
CA LYS A 210 -7.19 -20.73 -10.12
C LYS A 210 -8.15 -19.56 -10.38
N TYR A 211 -8.01 -18.46 -9.62
CA TYR A 211 -8.76 -17.22 -9.76
C TYR A 211 -7.98 -16.11 -10.50
N PHE A 212 -6.78 -16.41 -10.99
CA PHE A 212 -6.12 -15.55 -11.97
C PHE A 212 -7.00 -15.41 -13.22
N SER A 213 -6.79 -14.33 -13.99
CA SER A 213 -7.72 -13.82 -15.02
C SER A 213 -9.11 -13.36 -14.56
N GLN A 214 -9.47 -13.50 -13.28
CA GLN A 214 -10.77 -13.07 -12.74
C GLN A 214 -10.63 -12.12 -11.53
N CYS A 215 -9.82 -12.47 -10.54
CA CYS A 215 -9.62 -11.70 -9.31
C CYS A 215 -8.82 -10.42 -9.57
N SER A 216 -9.22 -9.30 -8.96
CA SER A 216 -8.51 -8.01 -9.11
C SER A 216 -7.17 -7.91 -8.36
N GLY A 217 -6.69 -8.99 -7.72
CA GLY A 217 -5.57 -8.95 -6.77
C GLY A 217 -4.18 -9.23 -7.36
N CYS A 218 -4.07 -9.93 -8.49
CA CYS A 218 -2.81 -10.27 -9.15
C CYS A 218 -2.92 -9.99 -10.66
N GLN A 219 -1.81 -9.62 -11.29
CA GLN A 219 -1.74 -9.19 -12.69
C GLN A 219 -0.75 -10.02 -13.52
N PHE A 220 0.29 -10.60 -12.90
CA PHE A 220 1.48 -11.10 -13.62
C PHE A 220 1.81 -12.59 -13.45
N GLN A 221 0.89 -13.44 -12.96
CA GLN A 221 1.23 -14.84 -12.65
C GLN A 221 1.64 -15.72 -13.84
N MET A 222 1.46 -15.24 -15.07
CA MET A 222 1.91 -15.88 -16.32
C MET A 222 3.30 -15.42 -16.79
N LEU A 223 3.91 -14.43 -16.13
CA LEU A 223 5.26 -13.92 -16.43
C LEU A 223 6.29 -14.62 -15.53
N ASP A 224 7.50 -14.85 -16.03
CA ASP A 224 8.64 -15.16 -15.14
C ASP A 224 8.97 -13.98 -14.23
N TYR A 225 9.74 -14.24 -13.16
CA TYR A 225 9.98 -13.23 -12.14
C TYR A 225 10.94 -12.11 -12.59
N ASP A 226 11.91 -12.42 -13.45
CA ASP A 226 12.89 -11.42 -13.92
C ASP A 226 12.24 -10.44 -14.90
N THR A 227 11.29 -10.89 -15.72
CA THR A 227 10.36 -10.03 -16.48
C THR A 227 9.52 -9.14 -15.55
N GLN A 228 9.03 -9.66 -14.41
CA GLN A 228 8.29 -8.82 -13.44
C GLN A 228 9.18 -7.74 -12.80
N LEU A 229 10.42 -8.06 -12.43
CA LEU A 229 11.39 -7.11 -11.86
C LEU A 229 11.82 -6.07 -12.90
N SER A 230 12.03 -6.49 -14.15
CA SER A 230 12.37 -5.61 -15.28
C SER A 230 11.24 -4.63 -15.59
N HIS A 231 9.99 -5.12 -15.60
CA HIS A 231 8.82 -4.25 -15.76
C HIS A 231 8.72 -3.24 -14.61
N LYS A 232 8.87 -3.66 -13.35
CA LYS A 232 8.87 -2.78 -12.16
C LYS A 232 9.97 -1.72 -12.23
N ARG A 233 11.17 -2.04 -12.73
CA ARG A 233 12.25 -1.06 -13.00
C ARG A 233 11.78 -0.01 -14.01
N SER A 234 11.09 -0.43 -15.07
CA SER A 234 10.55 0.50 -16.09
C SER A 234 9.44 1.42 -15.55
N ILE A 235 8.67 0.99 -14.55
CA ILE A 235 7.67 1.84 -13.86
C ILE A 235 8.36 3.00 -13.15
N VAL A 236 9.48 2.73 -12.47
CA VAL A 236 10.28 3.75 -11.79
C VAL A 236 10.93 4.70 -12.80
N ASP A 237 11.52 4.18 -13.88
CA ASP A 237 12.09 4.99 -14.97
C ASP A 237 11.07 5.96 -15.57
N LYS A 238 9.90 5.44 -15.99
CA LYS A 238 8.78 6.24 -16.49
C LYS A 238 8.26 7.25 -15.47
N ALA A 239 8.28 6.91 -14.17
CA ALA A 239 7.88 7.82 -13.11
C ALA A 239 8.79 9.05 -13.05
N TYR A 240 10.11 8.86 -13.02
CA TYR A 240 11.05 9.99 -13.01
C TYR A 240 11.04 10.76 -14.33
N LYS A 241 10.95 10.06 -15.47
CA LYS A 241 10.84 10.69 -16.80
C LYS A 241 9.61 11.60 -16.95
N ASN A 242 8.44 11.16 -16.47
CA ASN A 242 7.17 11.84 -16.75
C ASN A 242 6.70 12.78 -15.63
N PHE A 243 7.12 12.58 -14.38
CA PHE A 243 6.59 13.32 -13.22
C PHE A 243 7.63 14.16 -12.46
N SER A 244 8.94 13.96 -12.64
CA SER A 244 9.94 14.70 -11.86
C SER A 244 10.07 16.17 -12.26
N ASN A 245 9.78 16.52 -13.50
CA ASN A 245 10.05 17.86 -14.08
C ASN A 245 11.53 18.28 -13.90
N LEU A 246 12.45 17.33 -14.13
CA LEU A 246 13.90 17.53 -14.14
C LEU A 246 14.46 17.35 -15.56
N ASN A 247 15.65 17.91 -15.83
CA ASN A 247 16.47 17.47 -16.96
C ASN A 247 16.88 16.00 -16.72
N PRO A 248 16.72 15.08 -17.70
CA PRO A 248 17.25 13.71 -17.62
C PRO A 248 18.70 13.61 -17.11
N ASP A 249 19.58 14.56 -17.42
CA ASP A 249 20.98 14.57 -16.93
C ASP A 249 21.10 14.64 -15.39
N LEU A 250 20.03 15.06 -14.68
CA LEU A 250 19.96 15.13 -13.22
C LEU A 250 19.34 13.87 -12.58
N VAL A 251 18.90 12.90 -13.38
CA VAL A 251 18.29 11.66 -12.92
C VAL A 251 19.28 10.50 -13.15
N PRO A 252 19.89 9.93 -12.09
CA PRO A 252 20.80 8.80 -12.24
C PRO A 252 20.05 7.58 -12.76
N SER A 253 20.74 6.73 -13.53
CA SER A 253 20.16 5.50 -14.08
C SER A 253 19.52 4.63 -12.99
N ILE A 254 18.23 4.34 -13.14
CA ILE A 254 17.46 3.55 -12.17
C ILE A 254 18.12 2.18 -11.97
N ARG A 255 18.43 1.82 -10.73
CA ARG A 255 19.02 0.51 -10.36
C ARG A 255 18.02 -0.63 -10.59
N ASP A 256 18.51 -1.86 -10.69
CA ASP A 256 17.66 -3.05 -10.84
C ASP A 256 16.71 -3.23 -9.65
N THR A 257 15.49 -3.71 -9.92
CA THR A 257 14.48 -3.87 -8.86
C THR A 257 14.84 -5.04 -7.96
N ILE A 258 14.98 -4.78 -6.65
CA ILE A 258 15.36 -5.77 -5.65
C ILE A 258 14.16 -6.69 -5.35
N GLY A 259 14.30 -7.96 -5.72
CA GLY A 259 13.24 -8.96 -5.61
C GLY A 259 12.98 -9.49 -4.20
N SER A 260 11.70 -9.79 -3.95
CA SER A 260 11.21 -10.49 -2.76
C SER A 260 11.86 -11.88 -2.65
N PRO A 261 12.29 -12.33 -1.46
CA PRO A 261 12.68 -13.73 -1.26
C PRO A 261 11.54 -14.73 -1.51
N LEU A 262 10.28 -14.30 -1.37
CA LEU A 262 9.10 -15.12 -1.60
C LEU A 262 8.17 -14.48 -2.62
N GLN A 263 7.84 -15.20 -3.70
CA GLN A 263 6.90 -14.76 -4.75
C GLN A 263 5.43 -15.14 -4.46
N TYR A 264 5.23 -16.09 -3.55
CA TYR A 264 3.97 -16.61 -3.03
C TYR A 264 4.14 -16.87 -1.53
N GLY A 265 3.06 -17.07 -0.78
CA GLY A 265 3.15 -17.30 0.68
C GLY A 265 3.70 -16.12 1.51
N TYR A 266 3.87 -14.93 0.91
CA TYR A 266 4.58 -13.80 1.52
C TYR A 266 3.68 -12.87 2.33
N ARG A 267 2.37 -12.88 2.07
CA ARG A 267 1.47 -11.78 2.45
C ARG A 267 0.85 -11.99 3.82
N THR A 268 1.34 -11.24 4.81
CA THR A 268 0.93 -11.36 6.23
C THR A 268 -0.47 -10.82 6.54
N LYS A 269 -1.14 -10.14 5.60
CA LYS A 269 -2.52 -9.64 5.78
C LYS A 269 -3.38 -9.76 4.54
N LEU A 270 -4.53 -10.40 4.72
CA LEU A 270 -5.63 -10.41 3.77
C LEU A 270 -6.88 -9.79 4.41
N THR A 271 -7.71 -9.18 3.56
CA THR A 271 -8.98 -8.58 3.99
C THR A 271 -10.11 -8.99 3.04
N PRO A 272 -10.44 -10.30 2.94
CA PRO A 272 -11.53 -10.75 2.10
C PRO A 272 -12.86 -10.22 2.64
N HIS A 273 -13.82 -10.00 1.76
CA HIS A 273 -15.13 -9.44 2.10
C HIS A 273 -16.26 -10.21 1.44
N PHE A 274 -17.48 -9.96 1.90
CA PHE A 274 -18.71 -10.48 1.31
C PHE A 274 -19.80 -9.41 1.27
N ASP A 275 -20.68 -9.51 0.28
CA ASP A 275 -21.78 -8.57 0.07
C ASP A 275 -22.94 -8.76 1.06
N GLY A 276 -23.62 -7.67 1.41
CA GLY A 276 -24.79 -7.70 2.28
C GLY A 276 -26.08 -8.08 1.55
N PRO A 277 -27.12 -8.50 2.29
CA PRO A 277 -28.37 -8.97 1.68
C PRO A 277 -29.01 -7.92 0.74
N PRO A 278 -29.77 -8.34 -0.29
CA PRO A 278 -30.27 -7.44 -1.33
C PRO A 278 -31.03 -6.23 -0.80
N GLY A 279 -30.47 -5.04 -1.01
CA GLY A 279 -31.05 -3.79 -0.56
C GLY A 279 -30.75 -3.40 0.90
N HIS A 280 -29.78 -4.02 1.57
CA HIS A 280 -29.35 -3.64 2.94
C HIS A 280 -28.93 -2.16 3.10
N HIS A 281 -28.61 -1.46 2.00
CA HIS A 281 -28.40 0.00 1.99
C HIS A 281 -29.69 0.85 2.14
N LYS A 282 -30.88 0.27 1.96
CA LYS A 282 -32.16 1.00 1.91
C LYS A 282 -32.65 1.32 3.34
N ARG A 283 -32.34 2.54 3.81
CA ARG A 283 -32.65 3.06 5.16
C ARG A 283 -34.08 2.80 5.67
N ASN A 284 -35.07 2.73 4.78
CA ASN A 284 -36.49 2.64 5.14
C ASN A 284 -37.07 1.21 4.96
N LYS A 285 -36.25 0.16 4.91
CA LYS A 285 -36.70 -1.24 4.95
C LYS A 285 -36.20 -1.95 6.21
N PRO A 286 -36.95 -2.96 6.73
CA PRO A 286 -36.43 -3.83 7.78
C PRO A 286 -35.16 -4.52 7.29
N LYS A 287 -34.15 -4.59 8.16
CA LYS A 287 -32.91 -5.31 7.87
C LYS A 287 -33.19 -6.81 7.82
N GLN A 288 -33.01 -7.40 6.66
CA GLN A 288 -33.04 -8.85 6.48
C GLN A 288 -31.65 -9.43 6.78
N ALA A 289 -31.61 -10.68 7.25
CA ALA A 289 -30.39 -11.47 7.32
C ALA A 289 -30.00 -12.00 5.93
N LEU A 290 -28.79 -12.55 5.81
CA LEU A 290 -28.43 -13.42 4.67
C LEU A 290 -29.27 -14.71 4.71
N SER A 291 -29.81 -15.10 3.56
CA SER A 291 -30.63 -16.32 3.39
C SER A 291 -29.83 -17.57 2.98
N LYS A 292 -28.57 -17.40 2.59
CA LYS A 292 -27.58 -18.44 2.31
C LYS A 292 -26.20 -17.99 2.80
N VAL A 293 -25.25 -18.91 2.90
CA VAL A 293 -23.81 -18.56 3.02
C VAL A 293 -23.44 -17.64 1.84
N PRO A 294 -22.80 -16.48 2.09
CA PRO A 294 -22.45 -15.55 1.03
C PRO A 294 -21.19 -16.00 0.29
N GLU A 295 -20.97 -15.41 -0.89
CA GLU A 295 -19.68 -15.48 -1.59
C GLU A 295 -18.66 -14.61 -0.81
N ILE A 296 -17.51 -15.18 -0.46
CA ILE A 296 -16.47 -14.57 0.39
C ILE A 296 -15.16 -14.54 -0.39
N GLY A 297 -14.56 -13.37 -0.55
CA GLY A 297 -13.29 -13.26 -1.26
C GLY A 297 -12.92 -11.83 -1.62
N PHE A 298 -12.62 -11.58 -2.89
CA PHE A 298 -12.17 -10.29 -3.39
C PHE A 298 -12.98 -9.88 -4.62
N ASN A 299 -12.89 -8.61 -5.02
CA ASN A 299 -13.63 -8.13 -6.19
C ASN A 299 -13.08 -8.75 -7.48
N ALA A 300 -13.97 -9.02 -8.44
CA ALA A 300 -13.56 -9.31 -9.81
C ALA A 300 -12.89 -8.08 -10.45
N LYS A 301 -11.92 -8.30 -11.35
CA LYS A 301 -11.33 -7.22 -12.16
C LYS A 301 -12.44 -6.51 -12.94
N GLY A 302 -12.37 -5.18 -12.99
CA GLY A 302 -13.35 -4.32 -13.67
C GLY A 302 -14.72 -4.17 -12.97
N ARG A 303 -15.07 -5.00 -11.97
CA ARG A 303 -16.45 -5.10 -11.47
C ARG A 303 -16.54 -5.02 -9.93
N ARG A 304 -17.59 -4.37 -9.42
CA ARG A 304 -17.90 -4.32 -7.97
C ARG A 304 -18.79 -5.50 -7.59
N HIS A 305 -18.22 -6.70 -7.63
CA HIS A 305 -18.84 -7.96 -7.28
C HIS A 305 -17.79 -8.88 -6.66
N VAL A 306 -18.10 -9.48 -5.52
CA VAL A 306 -17.25 -10.44 -4.81
C VAL A 306 -17.19 -11.76 -5.57
N LEU A 307 -15.99 -12.24 -5.88
CA LEU A 307 -15.75 -13.63 -6.28
C LEU A 307 -15.61 -14.48 -5.02
N ASP A 308 -16.24 -15.66 -4.98
CA ASP A 308 -16.01 -16.62 -3.91
C ASP A 308 -14.63 -17.27 -4.06
N ILE A 309 -13.73 -16.93 -3.15
CA ILE A 309 -12.33 -17.35 -3.14
C ILE A 309 -12.09 -18.11 -1.83
N GLU A 310 -11.82 -19.42 -1.91
CA GLU A 310 -11.55 -20.20 -0.69
C GLU A 310 -10.10 -20.10 -0.20
N ASP A 311 -9.15 -19.89 -1.11
CA ASP A 311 -7.72 -19.79 -0.83
C ASP A 311 -7.04 -18.70 -1.68
N CYS A 312 -5.93 -18.16 -1.17
CA CYS A 312 -5.17 -17.09 -1.80
C CYS A 312 -3.66 -17.38 -1.70
N PRO A 313 -3.02 -17.95 -2.74
CA PRO A 313 -1.64 -18.43 -2.70
C PRO A 313 -0.56 -17.39 -2.38
N ILE A 314 -0.85 -16.09 -2.44
CA ILE A 314 0.08 -15.05 -1.98
C ILE A 314 0.05 -14.83 -0.46
N GLY A 315 -1.01 -15.24 0.24
CA GLY A 315 -1.11 -15.17 1.70
C GLY A 315 -0.21 -16.20 2.40
N THR A 316 0.32 -15.88 3.58
CA THR A 316 1.07 -16.86 4.39
C THR A 316 0.18 -18.04 4.80
N ASP A 317 0.75 -19.20 5.07
CA ASP A 317 -0.04 -20.39 5.43
C ASP A 317 -0.86 -20.19 6.72
N ALA A 318 -0.36 -19.40 7.69
CA ALA A 318 -1.15 -18.99 8.85
C ALA A 318 -2.39 -18.18 8.43
N VAL A 319 -2.25 -17.21 7.52
CA VAL A 319 -3.35 -16.42 6.96
C VAL A 319 -4.33 -17.29 6.15
N ARG A 320 -3.84 -18.30 5.42
CA ARG A 320 -4.67 -19.26 4.66
C ARG A 320 -5.48 -20.17 5.59
N LEU A 321 -4.88 -20.67 6.68
CA LEU A 321 -5.59 -21.38 7.75
C LEU A 321 -6.66 -20.49 8.40
N GLY A 322 -6.33 -19.22 8.68
CA GLY A 322 -7.29 -18.23 9.17
C GLY A 322 -8.45 -17.98 8.21
N MET A 323 -8.18 -17.93 6.90
CA MET A 323 -9.19 -17.78 5.85
C MET A 323 -10.17 -18.95 5.83
N LYS A 324 -9.67 -20.19 5.95
CA LYS A 324 -10.51 -21.39 6.12
C LYS A 324 -11.37 -21.30 7.40
N ARG A 325 -10.75 -20.99 8.54
CA ARG A 325 -11.42 -20.86 9.86
C ARG A 325 -12.57 -19.83 9.83
N GLU A 326 -12.35 -18.68 9.20
CA GLU A 326 -13.38 -17.64 9.07
C GLU A 326 -14.48 -18.00 8.07
N ARG A 327 -14.16 -18.68 6.95
CA ARG A 327 -15.18 -19.23 6.03
C ARG A 327 -16.08 -20.25 6.73
N GLU A 328 -15.51 -21.17 7.52
CA GLU A 328 -16.28 -22.13 8.33
C GLU A 328 -17.15 -21.43 9.40
N ARG A 329 -16.62 -20.38 10.05
CA ARG A 329 -17.36 -19.60 11.02
C ARG A 329 -18.54 -18.87 10.37
N ILE A 330 -18.34 -18.21 9.23
CA ILE A 330 -19.42 -17.53 8.50
C ILE A 330 -20.44 -18.54 7.93
N ALA A 331 -20.01 -19.73 7.52
CA ALA A 331 -20.92 -20.80 7.09
C ALA A 331 -21.85 -21.28 8.22
N ARG A 332 -21.43 -21.20 9.48
CA ARG A 332 -22.30 -21.42 10.66
C ARG A 332 -23.14 -20.18 11.00
N ASP A 333 -22.53 -18.99 10.93
CA ASP A 333 -23.09 -17.75 11.47
C ASP A 333 -23.88 -16.87 10.46
N PHE A 334 -23.99 -17.25 9.18
CA PHE A 334 -24.45 -16.32 8.11
C PHE A 334 -25.80 -15.63 8.40
N GLY A 335 -26.74 -16.33 9.05
CA GLY A 335 -28.05 -15.79 9.45
C GLY A 335 -27.99 -14.62 10.45
N ASN A 336 -26.85 -14.37 11.08
CA ASN A 336 -26.65 -13.22 11.97
C ASN A 336 -26.28 -11.92 11.21
N PHE A 337 -25.85 -12.02 9.95
CA PHE A 337 -25.35 -10.88 9.19
C PHE A 337 -26.47 -10.16 8.42
N THR A 338 -26.69 -8.90 8.77
CA THR A 338 -27.67 -7.99 8.14
C THR A 338 -27.04 -6.94 7.21
N LYS A 339 -25.73 -7.08 6.95
CA LYS A 339 -24.87 -6.24 6.11
C LYS A 339 -23.73 -7.12 5.57
N GLY A 340 -23.05 -6.64 4.52
CA GLY A 340 -21.75 -7.18 4.14
C GLY A 340 -20.69 -6.80 5.17
N ALA A 341 -19.59 -7.54 5.19
CA ALA A 341 -18.46 -7.28 6.08
C ALA A 341 -17.12 -7.56 5.39
N THR A 342 -16.08 -6.89 5.86
CA THR A 342 -14.69 -7.22 5.58
C THR A 342 -14.16 -8.03 6.76
N ILE A 343 -13.60 -9.20 6.45
CA ILE A 343 -12.96 -10.10 7.40
C ILE A 343 -11.52 -9.62 7.56
N LEU A 344 -11.03 -9.48 8.79
CA LEU A 344 -9.61 -9.28 9.04
C LEU A 344 -8.91 -10.63 9.09
N LEU A 345 -7.78 -10.76 8.40
CA LEU A 345 -6.83 -11.86 8.56
C LEU A 345 -5.42 -11.25 8.66
N ARG A 346 -4.79 -11.28 9.83
CA ARG A 346 -3.40 -10.81 10.05
C ARG A 346 -2.58 -11.91 10.72
N GLU A 347 -1.42 -12.23 10.18
CA GLU A 347 -0.44 -13.09 10.86
C GLU A 347 0.06 -12.43 12.14
N SER A 348 0.22 -13.24 13.18
CA SER A 348 0.93 -12.88 14.41
C SER A 348 1.92 -13.98 14.74
N THR A 349 3.17 -13.61 14.98
CA THR A 349 4.28 -14.52 15.26
C THR A 349 4.64 -14.44 16.74
N LYS A 350 4.83 -15.58 17.40
CA LYS A 350 5.51 -15.69 18.68
C LYS A 350 6.85 -16.41 18.48
N ARG A 351 7.95 -15.72 18.77
CA ARG A 351 9.31 -16.24 18.64
C ARG A 351 9.79 -16.86 19.94
N TYR A 352 10.46 -18.00 19.81
CA TYR A 352 11.12 -18.75 20.87
C TYR A 352 12.61 -18.91 20.50
N PRO A 353 13.52 -18.11 21.07
CA PRO A 353 14.95 -18.20 20.77
C PRO A 353 15.53 -19.57 21.12
N LYS A 354 16.44 -20.08 20.27
CA LYS A 354 17.28 -21.24 20.58
C LYS A 354 18.53 -20.78 21.31
N LYS A 355 19.01 -21.57 22.28
CA LYS A 355 20.29 -21.29 22.93
C LYS A 355 21.43 -21.55 21.96
N VAL A 356 22.07 -20.46 21.51
CA VAL A 356 23.31 -20.52 20.75
C VAL A 356 24.39 -21.15 21.64
N ILE A 357 24.73 -22.40 21.37
CA ILE A 357 25.89 -23.05 22.00
C ILE A 357 27.14 -22.44 21.38
N SER A 358 27.61 -21.35 21.96
CA SER A 358 28.89 -20.74 21.62
C SER A 358 30.03 -21.64 22.08
N ASN A 359 30.50 -22.51 21.19
CA ASN A 359 31.81 -23.15 21.32
C ASN A 359 32.86 -22.04 21.40
N GLY A 360 33.32 -21.76 22.61
CA GLY A 360 34.10 -20.57 22.90
C GLY A 360 35.46 -20.58 22.23
N ASN A 361 35.82 -19.45 21.64
CA ASN A 361 37.20 -18.97 21.66
C ASN A 361 37.16 -17.49 22.06
N ALA A 362 37.92 -17.16 23.10
CA ALA A 362 37.96 -15.81 23.63
C ALA A 362 38.87 -14.92 22.76
N ASN A 363 38.57 -13.63 22.76
CA ASN A 363 39.64 -12.66 22.98
C ASN A 363 39.11 -11.49 23.79
N THR A 364 39.63 -11.36 25.01
CA THR A 364 39.34 -10.28 25.94
C THR A 364 40.26 -9.10 25.70
N THR A 365 39.73 -7.89 25.86
CA THR A 365 40.51 -6.73 26.30
C THR A 365 39.76 -6.09 27.45
N ALA A 366 40.22 -6.30 28.67
CA ALA A 366 39.67 -5.70 29.87
C ALA A 366 40.43 -4.41 30.22
N ALA A 367 39.73 -3.46 30.84
CA ALA A 367 40.32 -2.36 31.58
C ALA A 367 39.53 -2.17 32.88
N THR A 368 40.25 -2.08 33.99
CA THR A 368 39.77 -1.73 35.34
C THR A 368 39.56 -0.19 35.42
N GLU A 369 38.98 0.44 36.45
CA GLU A 369 39.07 0.20 37.90
C GLU A 369 37.77 0.47 38.67
N GLU A 370 37.84 0.29 39.99
CA GLU A 370 36.74 0.22 40.94
C GLU A 370 36.27 1.61 41.44
N THR A 371 35.00 1.72 41.84
CA THR A 371 34.60 2.55 43.00
C THR A 371 33.34 1.97 43.62
N THR A 372 33.37 1.71 44.92
CA THR A 372 32.25 1.13 45.70
C THR A 372 31.44 2.21 46.42
N THR A 373 30.14 2.28 46.13
CA THR A 373 29.12 2.78 47.07
C THR A 373 27.82 2.00 46.89
N THR A 374 27.17 1.68 48.00
CA THR A 374 25.92 0.91 48.07
C THR A 374 24.71 1.83 48.23
N GLU A 375 23.75 1.77 47.31
CA GLU A 375 22.35 2.14 47.59
C GLU A 375 21.41 1.07 47.03
N GLU A 376 20.39 0.71 47.80
CA GLU A 376 19.44 -0.34 47.45
C GLU A 376 18.31 0.23 46.57
N VAL A 377 18.27 -0.18 45.29
CA VAL A 377 17.06 -0.02 44.46
C VAL A 377 16.44 -1.40 44.24
N SER A 378 15.35 -1.67 44.95
CA SER A 378 14.63 -2.94 44.95
C SER A 378 13.79 -3.15 43.67
N ALA A 379 14.46 -3.22 42.52
CA ALA A 379 13.87 -3.66 41.27
C ALA A 379 13.56 -5.16 41.35
N SER A 380 12.29 -5.52 41.55
CA SER A 380 11.82 -6.91 41.60
C SER A 380 11.81 -7.54 40.20
N ALA A 381 12.98 -7.77 39.63
CA ALA A 381 13.16 -8.59 38.44
C ALA A 381 12.87 -10.05 38.78
N THR A 382 11.60 -10.44 38.70
CA THR A 382 11.22 -11.86 38.63
C THR A 382 11.87 -12.44 37.38
N ALA A 383 12.91 -13.25 37.56
CA ALA A 383 13.59 -13.92 36.45
C ALA A 383 12.56 -14.75 35.68
N ASN A 384 12.31 -14.40 34.42
CA ASN A 384 11.44 -15.19 33.57
C ASN A 384 12.10 -16.55 33.32
N GLU A 385 11.39 -17.62 33.64
CA GLU A 385 11.69 -18.92 33.04
C GLU A 385 11.59 -18.75 31.52
N GLU A 386 12.63 -19.16 30.78
CA GLU A 386 12.65 -19.04 29.32
C GLU A 386 11.55 -19.93 28.72
N GLU A 387 10.39 -19.34 28.43
CA GLU A 387 9.23 -20.06 27.90
C GLU A 387 9.66 -20.87 26.67
N GLN A 388 9.47 -22.19 26.73
CA GLN A 388 9.85 -23.09 25.64
C GLN A 388 8.77 -23.11 24.55
N PRO A 389 9.14 -23.34 23.27
CA PRO A 389 8.15 -23.52 22.22
C PRO A 389 7.26 -24.75 22.54
N PRO A 390 5.96 -24.71 22.19
CA PRO A 390 5.07 -25.84 22.45
C PRO A 390 5.57 -27.10 21.73
N ALA A 391 5.45 -28.25 22.41
CA ALA A 391 5.94 -29.54 21.91
C ALA A 391 5.19 -29.98 20.64
N GLU A 392 3.89 -29.73 20.59
CA GLU A 392 3.03 -29.92 19.41
C GLU A 392 2.65 -28.56 18.83
N THR A 393 2.49 -28.47 17.50
CA THR A 393 2.04 -27.24 16.84
C THR A 393 0.51 -27.17 16.85
N PRO A 394 -0.12 -26.08 17.34
CA PRO A 394 -1.57 -25.94 17.32
C PRO A 394 -2.17 -26.07 15.91
N ALA A 395 -3.36 -26.66 15.80
CA ALA A 395 -3.97 -27.02 14.51
C ALA A 395 -4.34 -25.84 13.59
N ASP A 396 -4.38 -24.60 14.10
CA ASP A 396 -4.54 -23.37 13.31
C ASP A 396 -3.28 -22.46 13.35
N ALA A 397 -2.13 -23.05 13.67
CA ALA A 397 -0.82 -22.42 13.68
C ALA A 397 0.15 -23.07 12.68
N VAL A 398 1.21 -22.33 12.32
CA VAL A 398 2.33 -22.81 11.52
C VAL A 398 3.61 -22.65 12.34
N ARG A 399 4.38 -23.73 12.49
CA ARG A 399 5.72 -23.71 13.08
C ARG A 399 6.75 -23.51 11.97
N VAL A 400 7.57 -22.46 12.09
CA VAL A 400 8.76 -22.23 11.28
C VAL A 400 9.96 -22.34 12.21
N GLU A 401 11.00 -23.05 11.80
CA GLU A 401 12.14 -23.33 12.65
C GLU A 401 13.45 -23.01 11.91
N THR A 402 14.30 -22.20 12.54
CA THR A 402 15.60 -21.77 12.05
C THR A 402 16.71 -22.24 13.01
N ASP A 403 17.97 -21.98 12.69
CA ASP A 403 19.08 -22.26 13.62
C ASP A 403 19.02 -21.38 14.88
N ALA A 404 18.47 -20.17 14.76
CA ALA A 404 18.43 -19.17 15.85
C ALA A 404 17.15 -19.22 16.69
N HIS A 405 16.01 -19.67 16.14
CA HIS A 405 14.72 -19.61 16.84
C HIS A 405 13.65 -20.56 16.27
N VAL A 406 12.57 -20.73 17.01
CA VAL A 406 11.30 -21.32 16.57
C VAL A 406 10.23 -20.22 16.55
N ASP A 407 9.61 -19.98 15.40
CA ASP A 407 8.50 -19.05 15.24
C ASP A 407 7.18 -19.83 15.15
N ILE A 408 6.25 -19.56 16.07
CA ILE A 408 4.86 -20.06 16.00
C ILE A 408 3.98 -18.93 15.43
N LYS A 409 3.44 -19.15 14.24
CA LYS A 409 2.64 -18.18 13.48
C LYS A 409 1.16 -18.56 13.53
N THR A 410 0.29 -17.62 13.90
CA THR A 410 -1.17 -17.78 13.93
C THR A 410 -1.85 -16.67 13.13
N CYS A 411 -3.12 -16.86 12.74
CA CYS A 411 -3.91 -15.78 12.15
C CYS A 411 -4.93 -15.20 13.13
N LEU A 412 -4.86 -13.89 13.31
CA LEU A 412 -5.81 -13.08 14.07
C LEU A 412 -6.94 -12.59 13.15
N SER A 413 -8.18 -12.76 13.60
CA SER A 413 -9.39 -12.27 12.91
C SER A 413 -10.30 -11.39 13.78
N ALA A 414 -10.03 -11.31 15.08
CA ALA A 414 -10.79 -10.47 16.02
C ALA A 414 -10.42 -8.98 15.87
N THR A 415 -11.44 -8.11 15.88
CA THR A 415 -11.27 -6.65 15.91
C THR A 415 -10.62 -6.20 17.21
N GLY A 416 -9.53 -5.43 17.13
CA GLY A 416 -8.79 -4.95 18.30
C GLY A 416 -7.76 -5.93 18.88
N ALA A 417 -7.56 -7.10 18.25
CA ALA A 417 -6.42 -7.95 18.57
C ALA A 417 -5.09 -7.27 18.18
N MET A 418 -4.01 -7.56 18.91
CA MET A 418 -2.66 -7.09 18.61
C MET A 418 -1.87 -8.18 17.87
N SER A 419 -1.30 -7.86 16.70
CA SER A 419 -0.32 -8.73 16.03
C SER A 419 1.11 -8.42 16.51
N SER A 420 1.90 -9.48 16.69
CA SER A 420 3.34 -9.43 16.94
C SER A 420 4.09 -9.86 15.70
N GLU A 421 5.09 -9.09 15.28
CA GLU A 421 5.83 -9.30 14.04
C GLU A 421 7.31 -8.99 14.24
N TYR A 422 8.19 -9.78 13.62
CA TYR A 422 9.63 -9.64 13.74
C TYR A 422 10.24 -9.17 12.41
N ILE A 423 11.21 -8.27 12.50
CA ILE A 423 12.09 -7.86 11.39
C ILE A 423 13.50 -8.02 11.91
N ASP A 424 14.25 -8.97 11.33
CA ASP A 424 15.47 -9.49 11.94
C ASP A 424 15.17 -9.94 13.39
N ASP A 425 15.83 -9.37 14.40
CA ASP A 425 15.53 -9.58 15.82
C ASP A 425 14.59 -8.52 16.44
N TYR A 426 14.23 -7.48 15.70
CA TYR A 426 13.36 -6.40 16.20
C TYR A 426 11.88 -6.83 16.28
N LEU A 427 11.27 -6.72 17.45
CA LEU A 427 9.87 -7.02 17.71
C LEU A 427 8.98 -5.77 17.58
N PHE A 428 7.98 -5.85 16.72
CA PHE A 428 6.92 -4.86 16.58
C PHE A 428 5.59 -5.45 17.03
N THR A 429 4.79 -4.68 17.79
CA THR A 429 3.44 -5.07 18.20
C THR A 429 2.44 -3.97 17.85
N ASN A 430 1.45 -4.29 17.01
CA ASN A 430 0.53 -3.31 16.43
C ASN A 430 -0.91 -3.84 16.47
N PRO A 431 -1.95 -2.98 16.50
CA PRO A 431 -3.33 -3.45 16.32
C PRO A 431 -3.47 -4.13 14.96
N ALA A 432 -4.00 -5.34 14.90
CA ALA A 432 -4.01 -6.17 13.68
C ALA A 432 -4.74 -5.50 12.49
N ASN A 433 -5.69 -4.60 12.78
CA ASN A 433 -6.38 -3.78 11.78
C ASN A 433 -5.53 -2.62 11.23
N SER A 434 -4.53 -2.12 11.97
CA SER A 434 -3.67 -0.98 11.59
C SER A 434 -2.76 -1.25 10.38
N PHE A 435 -1.98 -0.26 9.96
CA PHE A 435 -0.95 -0.43 8.94
C PHE A 435 0.36 -0.89 9.58
N PHE A 436 0.88 -1.99 9.06
CA PHE A 436 2.28 -2.38 9.13
C PHE A 436 2.57 -3.13 7.82
N GLN A 437 3.84 -3.26 7.45
CA GLN A 437 4.20 -3.81 6.14
C GLN A 437 3.66 -5.24 5.96
N ASN A 438 3.39 -5.61 4.70
CA ASN A 438 2.59 -6.79 4.35
C ASN A 438 3.39 -7.95 3.77
N ASN A 439 4.70 -7.77 3.56
CA ASN A 439 5.62 -8.80 3.06
C ASN A 439 6.83 -8.81 3.99
N ASN A 440 6.80 -9.65 5.03
CA ASN A 440 7.85 -9.65 6.03
C ASN A 440 9.13 -10.37 5.54
N SER A 441 9.06 -11.06 4.39
CA SER A 441 10.23 -11.73 3.79
C SER A 441 11.21 -10.77 3.15
N ILE A 442 10.73 -9.68 2.51
CA ILE A 442 11.62 -8.67 1.91
C ILE A 442 12.14 -7.65 2.92
N LEU A 443 11.49 -7.50 4.08
CA LEU A 443 11.82 -6.47 5.07
C LEU A 443 13.30 -6.47 5.49
N PRO A 444 13.95 -7.60 5.86
CA PRO A 444 15.39 -7.65 6.13
C PRO A 444 16.28 -7.07 5.02
N LYS A 445 16.02 -7.43 3.75
CA LYS A 445 16.78 -6.88 2.60
C LYS A 445 16.58 -5.37 2.46
N PHE A 446 15.36 -4.92 2.72
CA PHE A 446 14.95 -3.53 2.57
C PHE A 446 15.50 -2.64 3.71
N THR A 447 15.33 -3.04 4.96
CA THR A 447 15.91 -2.34 6.13
C THR A 447 17.43 -2.34 6.08
N GLN A 448 18.06 -3.41 5.62
CA GLN A 448 19.51 -3.45 5.41
C GLN A 448 19.96 -2.50 4.29
N TYR A 449 19.29 -2.48 3.13
CA TYR A 449 19.62 -1.52 2.07
C TYR A 449 19.51 -0.06 2.55
N ILE A 450 18.46 0.26 3.33
CA ILE A 450 18.31 1.57 3.96
C ILE A 450 19.45 1.80 4.96
N ARG A 451 19.81 0.82 5.80
CA ARG A 451 20.96 0.91 6.73
C ARG A 451 22.28 1.22 5.99
N ASP A 452 22.48 0.62 4.83
CA ASP A 452 23.69 0.80 4.01
C ASP A 452 23.74 2.16 3.29
N HIS A 453 22.58 2.77 2.99
CA HIS A 453 22.48 4.02 2.21
C HIS A 453 21.98 5.23 3.02
N VAL A 454 21.53 5.08 4.27
CA VAL A 454 21.08 6.22 5.11
C VAL A 454 22.25 7.11 5.53
N MET A 455 23.44 6.54 5.66
CA MET A 455 24.69 7.29 5.81
C MET A 455 25.27 7.64 4.42
N PRO A 456 25.92 8.81 4.25
CA PRO A 456 26.65 9.10 3.02
C PRO A 456 27.92 8.22 2.89
N PRO A 457 28.52 8.16 1.68
CA PRO A 457 29.81 7.50 1.45
C PRO A 457 30.90 7.95 2.44
N ALA A 458 31.90 7.08 2.65
CA ALA A 458 32.97 7.34 3.62
C ALA A 458 33.74 8.64 3.31
N GLY A 459 33.83 9.52 4.32
CA GLY A 459 34.37 10.87 4.19
C GLY A 459 33.77 11.83 5.23
N PRO A 460 34.21 13.10 5.27
CA PRO A 460 33.93 14.02 6.38
C PRO A 460 32.45 14.39 6.58
N HIS A 461 31.57 14.09 5.62
CA HIS A 461 30.13 14.25 5.79
C HIS A 461 29.49 13.09 6.55
N ARG A 462 30.06 11.88 6.48
CA ARG A 462 29.59 10.69 7.22
C ARG A 462 29.88 10.85 8.71
N ASP A 463 31.10 11.25 9.05
CA ASP A 463 31.56 11.39 10.43
C ASP A 463 30.88 12.54 11.19
N ARG A 464 30.13 13.40 10.47
CA ARG A 464 29.28 14.45 11.01
C ARG A 464 27.85 14.00 11.33
N ILE A 465 27.35 12.92 10.73
CA ILE A 465 25.97 12.47 10.98
C ILE A 465 25.87 11.86 12.38
N LYS A 466 24.92 12.39 13.16
CA LYS A 466 24.61 11.90 14.51
C LYS A 466 23.11 11.69 14.74
N TYR A 467 22.25 12.28 13.90
CA TYR A 467 20.81 12.34 14.15
C TYR A 467 19.96 11.80 12.99
N LEU A 468 18.86 11.13 13.36
CA LEU A 468 17.83 10.65 12.45
C LEU A 468 16.48 11.31 12.77
N ILE A 469 15.79 11.75 11.73
CA ILE A 469 14.36 12.05 11.76
C ILE A 469 13.66 11.05 10.83
N ASP A 470 12.65 10.37 11.32
CA ASP A 470 11.80 9.45 10.56
C ASP A 470 10.41 10.08 10.46
N ALA A 471 10.10 10.73 9.33
CA ALA A 471 8.82 11.42 9.15
C ALA A 471 7.81 10.53 8.43
N TYR A 472 6.57 10.55 8.92
CA TYR A 472 5.55 9.53 8.66
C TYR A 472 5.93 8.16 9.26
N SER A 473 6.60 8.16 10.42
CA SER A 473 7.20 6.96 11.04
C SER A 473 6.24 5.81 11.35
N GLY A 474 4.93 6.05 11.37
CA GLY A 474 3.92 5.08 11.75
C GLY A 474 4.18 4.48 13.13
N SER A 475 4.40 3.17 13.19
CA SER A 475 4.75 2.42 14.40
C SER A 475 6.26 2.27 14.66
N GLY A 476 7.07 3.11 14.01
CA GLY A 476 8.50 3.32 14.28
C GLY A 476 9.46 2.41 13.49
N LEU A 477 9.08 1.96 12.28
CA LEU A 477 9.86 0.98 11.51
C LEU A 477 11.33 1.41 11.31
N PHE A 478 11.56 2.55 10.67
CA PHE A 478 12.92 3.02 10.39
C PHE A 478 13.57 3.57 11.66
N THR A 479 12.82 4.33 12.48
CA THR A 479 13.32 4.86 13.76
C THR A 479 13.96 3.76 14.62
N ILE A 480 13.28 2.62 14.79
CA ILE A 480 13.74 1.51 15.66
C ILE A 480 14.86 0.70 15.00
N THR A 481 14.69 0.31 13.73
CA THR A 481 15.68 -0.54 13.05
C THR A 481 17.00 0.18 12.77
N LEU A 482 16.97 1.51 12.62
CA LEU A 482 18.15 2.33 12.35
C LEU A 482 18.75 2.99 13.61
N ALA A 483 18.06 2.99 14.76
CA ALA A 483 18.49 3.69 15.99
C ALA A 483 19.95 3.44 16.41
N SER A 484 20.47 2.23 16.17
CA SER A 484 21.85 1.84 16.49
C SER A 484 22.93 2.56 15.66
N LEU A 485 22.57 3.24 14.56
CA LEU A 485 23.48 4.06 13.75
C LEU A 485 23.62 5.51 14.24
N PHE A 486 22.74 5.97 15.14
CA PHE A 486 22.58 7.38 15.48
C PHE A 486 22.69 7.63 16.99
N THR A 487 23.20 8.80 17.37
CA THR A 487 23.20 9.28 18.76
C THR A 487 21.78 9.62 19.23
N GLY A 488 20.90 10.06 18.33
CA GLY A 488 19.49 10.29 18.61
C GLY A 488 18.61 10.15 17.37
N SER A 489 17.49 9.45 17.52
CA SER A 489 16.49 9.19 16.49
C SER A 489 15.12 9.67 16.96
N THR A 490 14.42 10.44 16.13
CA THR A 490 13.05 10.91 16.43
C THR A 490 12.09 10.52 15.30
N GLY A 491 11.14 9.64 15.59
CA GLY A 491 10.02 9.33 14.71
C GLY A 491 8.88 10.34 14.86
N ILE A 492 8.28 10.78 13.77
CA ILE A 492 7.20 11.79 13.78
C ILE A 492 6.05 11.35 12.86
N ASP A 493 4.85 11.32 13.42
CA ASP A 493 3.61 10.97 12.72
C ASP A 493 2.42 11.77 13.29
N ILE A 494 1.36 11.92 12.50
CA ILE A 494 0.10 12.57 12.92
C ILE A 494 -0.80 11.60 13.71
N ALA A 495 -0.67 10.29 13.49
CA ALA A 495 -1.46 9.25 14.11
C ALA A 495 -0.95 8.93 15.54
N LYS A 496 -1.60 9.51 16.55
CA LYS A 496 -1.30 9.30 17.98
C LYS A 496 -1.24 7.82 18.35
N ASP A 497 -2.23 7.03 17.94
CA ASP A 497 -2.31 5.59 18.17
C ASP A 497 -1.07 4.84 17.63
N SER A 498 -0.56 5.25 16.46
CA SER A 498 0.66 4.70 15.87
C SER A 498 1.90 5.09 16.67
N ILE A 499 1.98 6.34 17.12
CA ILE A 499 3.08 6.85 17.98
C ILE A 499 3.09 6.18 19.35
N GLU A 500 1.93 5.85 19.92
CA GLU A 500 1.84 5.06 21.16
C GLU A 500 2.33 3.61 20.93
N CYS A 501 2.00 3.01 19.79
CA CYS A 501 2.59 1.73 19.38
C CYS A 501 4.11 1.84 19.16
N ALA A 502 4.60 2.91 18.53
CA ALA A 502 6.03 3.14 18.29
C ALA A 502 6.83 3.24 19.61
N ARG A 503 6.35 4.03 20.58
CA ARG A 503 6.94 4.10 21.93
C ARG A 503 6.93 2.77 22.65
N LYS A 504 5.88 1.95 22.48
CA LYS A 504 5.83 0.59 23.02
C LYS A 504 6.87 -0.31 22.33
N ASN A 505 6.97 -0.23 20.99
CA ASN A 505 7.90 -1.03 20.20
C ASN A 505 9.36 -0.69 20.54
N ALA A 506 9.73 0.58 20.72
CA ALA A 506 11.07 0.95 21.15
C ALA A 506 11.44 0.32 22.52
N ARG A 507 10.52 0.35 23.49
CA ARG A 507 10.71 -0.33 24.79
C ARG A 507 10.83 -1.85 24.65
N LEU A 508 10.05 -2.48 23.78
CA LEU A 508 10.17 -3.92 23.48
C LEU A 508 11.52 -4.29 22.84
N ASN A 509 12.19 -3.33 22.19
CA ASN A 509 13.51 -3.48 21.59
C ASN A 509 14.63 -2.88 22.46
N ASN A 510 14.35 -2.61 23.75
CA ASN A 510 15.30 -2.05 24.73
C ASN A 510 15.93 -0.69 24.34
N LEU A 511 15.31 0.07 23.43
CA LEU A 511 15.78 1.40 23.04
C LEU A 511 15.32 2.47 24.06
N PRO A 512 16.23 3.22 24.69
CA PRO A 512 15.87 4.27 25.64
C PRO A 512 15.38 5.54 24.92
N GLU A 513 14.53 6.32 25.59
CA GLU A 513 13.94 7.56 25.05
C GLU A 513 14.99 8.65 24.73
N SER A 514 16.18 8.56 25.33
CA SER A 514 17.35 9.38 25.00
C SER A 514 17.97 9.09 23.62
N GLN A 515 17.78 7.87 23.10
CA GLN A 515 18.26 7.45 21.78
C GLN A 515 17.12 7.34 20.74
N CYS A 516 15.91 6.97 21.16
CA CYS A 516 14.78 6.71 20.28
C CYS A 516 13.49 7.30 20.85
N ASN A 517 13.07 8.46 20.34
CA ASN A 517 11.86 9.18 20.75
C ASN A 517 10.81 9.23 19.62
N PHE A 518 9.56 9.52 19.96
CA PHE A 518 8.45 9.65 19.03
C PHE A 518 7.55 10.84 19.36
N LEU A 519 7.25 11.67 18.36
CA LEU A 519 6.41 12.86 18.47
C LEU A 519 5.12 12.69 17.66
N ALA A 520 3.97 13.00 18.28
CA ALA A 520 2.69 13.06 17.59
C ALA A 520 2.44 14.50 17.11
N ALA A 521 2.77 14.79 15.85
CA ALA A 521 2.74 16.13 15.27
C ALA A 521 2.20 16.15 13.84
N ASP A 522 1.64 17.28 13.44
CA ASP A 522 1.17 17.51 12.07
C ASP A 522 2.33 17.96 11.17
N ALA A 523 2.32 17.54 9.91
CA ALA A 523 3.41 17.77 8.96
C ALA A 523 3.78 19.26 8.79
N PRO A 524 2.84 20.23 8.77
CA PRO A 524 3.12 21.67 8.73
C PRO A 524 3.85 22.26 9.95
N GLN A 525 4.13 21.49 11.01
CA GLN A 525 4.87 21.93 12.19
C GLN A 525 6.07 21.01 12.52
N LEU A 526 6.36 20.01 11.69
CA LEU A 526 7.22 18.86 12.02
C LEU A 526 8.62 19.27 12.50
N PHE A 527 9.27 20.20 11.79
CA PHE A 527 10.62 20.65 12.12
C PHE A 527 10.68 21.71 13.23
N LYS A 528 9.55 22.25 13.69
CA LYS A 528 9.53 23.28 14.76
C LYS A 528 9.82 22.74 16.15
N GLN A 529 9.73 21.43 16.34
CA GLN A 529 10.01 20.73 17.60
C GLN A 529 11.34 19.96 17.54
N VAL A 530 12.02 19.98 16.39
CA VAL A 530 13.32 19.34 16.17
C VAL A 530 14.43 20.25 16.70
N THR A 531 15.33 19.70 17.50
CA THR A 531 16.50 20.40 18.07
C THR A 531 17.82 19.99 17.42
N TYR A 532 17.80 19.07 16.46
CA TYR A 532 19.00 18.51 15.83
C TYR A 532 19.61 19.48 14.80
N PRO A 533 20.95 19.65 14.73
CA PRO A 533 21.59 20.43 13.67
C PRO A 533 21.42 19.77 12.30
N ALA A 534 20.96 20.54 11.31
CA ALA A 534 20.68 20.03 9.96
C ALA A 534 21.89 19.36 9.28
N ASP A 535 23.09 19.93 9.44
CA ASP A 535 24.36 19.39 8.93
C ASP A 535 24.75 18.03 9.52
N GLU A 536 24.17 17.66 10.67
CA GLU A 536 24.42 16.41 11.40
C GLU A 536 23.22 15.44 11.32
N THR A 537 22.20 15.77 10.53
CA THR A 537 20.90 15.08 10.49
C THR A 537 20.61 14.44 9.13
N VAL A 538 20.08 13.21 9.15
CA VAL A 538 19.43 12.56 8.01
C VAL A 538 17.92 12.51 8.24
N VAL A 539 17.13 12.69 7.18
CA VAL A 539 15.66 12.51 7.23
C VAL A 539 15.25 11.32 6.36
N VAL A 540 14.61 10.33 6.96
CA VAL A 540 13.86 9.28 6.25
C VAL A 540 12.40 9.75 6.13
N ILE A 541 11.78 9.54 4.96
CA ILE A 541 10.37 9.89 4.70
C ILE A 541 9.64 8.73 4.03
N ASP A 542 8.52 8.27 4.61
CA ASP A 542 7.62 7.23 4.05
C ASP A 542 6.17 7.74 3.94
N PRO A 543 5.90 8.75 3.08
CA PRO A 543 4.58 9.37 2.98
C PRO A 543 3.51 8.45 2.34
N PRO A 544 2.22 8.66 2.66
CA PRO A 544 1.12 7.96 2.02
C PRO A 544 1.09 8.19 0.50
N ARG A 545 0.39 7.32 -0.25
CA ARG A 545 0.26 7.28 -1.73
C ARG A 545 -0.01 8.60 -2.50
N LYS A 546 -0.32 9.70 -1.83
CA LYS A 546 -0.43 11.06 -2.39
C LYS A 546 0.93 11.79 -2.49
N GLY A 547 2.00 11.21 -1.93
CA GLY A 547 3.27 11.85 -1.66
C GLY A 547 3.22 12.79 -0.45
N CYS A 548 4.26 13.59 -0.29
CA CYS A 548 4.29 14.72 0.61
C CYS A 548 3.26 15.80 0.19
N ASP A 549 3.11 16.83 1.03
CA ASP A 549 2.47 18.08 0.66
C ASP A 549 3.50 19.22 0.62
N ASN A 550 3.14 20.31 -0.08
CA ASN A 550 4.05 21.42 -0.33
C ASN A 550 4.55 22.08 0.97
N ASP A 551 3.73 22.09 2.03
CA ASP A 551 4.09 22.64 3.34
C ASP A 551 5.17 21.78 4.01
N PHE A 552 5.08 20.44 3.92
CA PHE A 552 6.15 19.54 4.36
C PHE A 552 7.43 19.73 3.54
N LEU A 553 7.35 19.73 2.20
CA LEU A 553 8.52 19.87 1.32
C LEU A 553 9.24 21.21 1.53
N SER A 554 8.49 22.31 1.69
CA SER A 554 9.05 23.64 1.97
C SER A 554 9.78 23.68 3.32
N GLN A 555 9.25 23.03 4.37
CA GLN A 555 9.96 22.93 5.65
C GLN A 555 11.17 22.00 5.57
N LEU A 556 11.11 20.89 4.82
CA LEU A 556 12.24 19.98 4.63
C LEU A 556 13.39 20.70 3.90
N LEU A 557 13.08 21.54 2.91
CA LEU A 557 14.04 22.42 2.26
C LEU A 557 14.57 23.52 3.19
N ALA A 558 13.72 24.14 4.02
CA ALA A 558 14.13 25.19 4.95
C ALA A 558 14.89 24.69 6.19
N PHE A 559 14.67 23.44 6.62
CA PHE A 559 15.51 22.75 7.60
C PHE A 559 16.84 22.31 6.95
N GLY A 560 16.80 21.88 5.69
CA GLY A 560 17.98 21.56 4.90
C GLY A 560 18.90 20.48 5.50
N PRO A 561 18.37 19.31 5.91
CA PRO A 561 19.17 18.20 6.44
C PRO A 561 20.26 17.76 5.45
N ARG A 562 21.33 17.15 5.95
CA ARG A 562 22.48 16.75 5.13
C ARG A 562 22.12 15.77 4.01
N ARG A 563 21.18 14.86 4.28
CA ARG A 563 20.78 13.76 3.40
C ARG A 563 19.31 13.43 3.63
N VAL A 564 18.61 13.01 2.57
CA VAL A 564 17.21 12.57 2.62
C VAL A 564 17.09 11.19 1.97
N VAL A 565 16.35 10.28 2.61
CA VAL A 565 16.00 8.96 2.06
C VAL A 565 14.49 8.89 1.90
N TYR A 566 14.02 8.93 0.67
CA TYR A 566 12.60 8.89 0.32
C TYR A 566 12.20 7.44 0.01
N VAL A 567 11.34 6.86 0.86
CA VAL A 567 10.61 5.59 0.63
C VAL A 567 9.21 5.89 0.08
N SER A 568 8.72 5.15 -0.92
CA SER A 568 7.33 5.32 -1.36
C SER A 568 6.70 4.16 -2.11
N CYS A 569 5.48 3.83 -1.68
CA CYS A 569 4.56 2.92 -2.38
C CYS A 569 3.84 3.55 -3.60
N ASN A 570 4.18 4.79 -3.97
CA ASN A 570 3.79 5.42 -5.24
C ASN A 570 4.95 6.23 -5.84
N VAL A 571 5.70 5.59 -6.73
CA VAL A 571 6.90 6.17 -7.35
C VAL A 571 6.61 7.38 -8.25
N HIS A 572 5.38 7.54 -8.73
CA HIS A 572 4.98 8.73 -9.53
C HIS A 572 4.89 9.99 -8.66
N THR A 573 4.31 9.88 -7.46
CA THR A 573 4.32 10.99 -6.48
C THR A 573 5.70 11.21 -5.86
N GLN A 574 6.49 10.15 -5.67
CA GLN A 574 7.89 10.28 -5.26
C GLN A 574 8.70 11.08 -6.30
N ALA A 575 8.59 10.77 -7.58
CA ALA A 575 9.30 11.48 -8.64
C ALA A 575 9.00 12.99 -8.64
N ARG A 576 7.71 13.37 -8.53
CA ARG A 576 7.27 14.78 -8.37
C ARG A 576 7.94 15.46 -7.19
N ASP A 577 7.89 14.84 -6.02
CA ASP A 577 8.37 15.41 -4.76
C ASP A 577 9.91 15.48 -4.72
N VAL A 578 10.61 14.47 -5.22
CA VAL A 578 12.07 14.50 -5.43
C VAL A 578 12.43 15.61 -6.43
N GLY A 579 11.65 15.82 -7.48
CA GLY A 579 11.80 16.95 -8.39
C GLY A 579 11.78 18.31 -7.69
N VAL A 580 10.85 18.52 -6.76
CA VAL A 580 10.77 19.72 -5.92
C VAL A 580 12.04 19.90 -5.07
N LEU A 581 12.52 18.82 -4.44
CA LEU A 581 13.74 18.84 -3.61
C LEU A 581 15.00 19.15 -4.45
N VAL A 582 15.11 18.59 -5.65
CA VAL A 582 16.26 18.81 -6.55
C VAL A 582 16.28 20.23 -7.11
N ARG A 583 15.12 20.78 -7.52
CA ARG A 583 15.05 22.18 -7.97
C ARG A 583 15.22 23.18 -6.82
N GLY A 584 14.79 22.80 -5.60
CA GLY A 584 14.77 23.66 -4.41
C GLY A 584 13.49 24.51 -4.29
N ASP A 585 12.38 24.05 -4.87
CA ASP A 585 11.15 24.87 -4.97
C ASP A 585 10.55 25.13 -3.58
N GLY A 586 10.56 26.38 -3.13
CA GLY A 586 10.07 26.80 -1.81
C GLY A 586 11.12 26.85 -0.69
N GLY A 587 12.39 26.52 -0.97
CA GLY A 587 13.50 26.60 -0.03
C GLY A 587 14.23 27.95 0.03
N ASP A 588 15.18 28.07 0.96
CA ASP A 588 16.13 29.21 1.12
C ASP A 588 17.30 29.18 0.09
N GLY A 589 17.06 28.58 -1.07
CA GLY A 589 18.10 28.19 -2.02
C GLY A 589 18.81 26.88 -1.69
N THR A 590 18.42 26.16 -0.62
CA THR A 590 18.80 24.75 -0.42
C THR A 590 18.27 23.88 -1.56
N LYS A 591 19.09 22.93 -2.03
CA LYS A 591 18.79 21.99 -3.12
C LYS A 591 19.38 20.60 -2.82
N TYR A 592 18.90 19.61 -3.54
CA TYR A 592 19.40 18.23 -3.48
C TYR A 592 19.90 17.72 -4.83
N GLU A 593 20.84 16.78 -4.79
CA GLU A 593 21.21 15.91 -5.91
C GLU A 593 20.71 14.49 -5.62
N ILE A 594 20.42 13.71 -6.68
CA ILE A 594 19.98 12.32 -6.55
C ILE A 594 21.20 11.40 -6.62
N GLU A 595 21.53 10.72 -5.53
CA GLU A 595 22.64 9.75 -5.48
C GLU A 595 22.22 8.40 -6.11
N SER A 596 20.99 7.95 -5.82
CA SER A 596 20.46 6.72 -6.41
C SER A 596 18.94 6.62 -6.32
N ILE A 597 18.37 5.84 -7.24
CA ILE A 597 16.96 5.42 -7.24
C ILE A 597 16.93 3.90 -7.48
N VAL A 598 16.13 3.18 -6.69
CA VAL A 598 15.92 1.72 -6.82
C VAL A 598 14.46 1.37 -6.52
N GLY A 599 13.97 0.28 -7.14
CA GLY A 599 12.67 -0.32 -6.78
C GLY A 599 12.84 -1.56 -5.90
N PHE A 600 11.88 -1.83 -5.03
CA PHE A 600 11.73 -3.08 -4.28
C PHE A 600 10.40 -3.75 -4.60
N ASP A 601 10.43 -5.06 -4.77
CA ASP A 601 9.21 -5.83 -5.00
C ASP A 601 8.55 -6.31 -3.70
N PHE A 602 7.86 -5.40 -3.01
CA PHE A 602 7.01 -5.77 -1.87
C PHE A 602 5.79 -6.62 -2.26
N PHE A 603 5.40 -6.62 -3.55
CA PHE A 603 4.17 -7.25 -4.02
C PHE A 603 4.37 -8.00 -5.36
N PRO A 604 5.05 -9.17 -5.32
CA PRO A 604 5.15 -10.08 -6.44
C PRO A 604 3.80 -10.40 -7.07
N GLN A 605 3.79 -10.77 -8.34
CA GLN A 605 2.56 -11.03 -9.13
C GLN A 605 1.67 -9.80 -9.36
N THR A 606 2.10 -8.58 -9.00
CA THR A 606 1.33 -7.32 -9.18
C THR A 606 2.18 -6.20 -9.79
N GLY A 607 1.55 -5.17 -10.35
CA GLY A 607 2.21 -3.96 -10.87
C GLY A 607 2.80 -3.01 -9.82
N HIS A 608 2.67 -3.29 -8.51
CA HIS A 608 3.18 -2.38 -7.48
C HIS A 608 4.71 -2.48 -7.32
N VAL A 609 5.37 -1.35 -7.12
CA VAL A 609 6.81 -1.24 -6.79
C VAL A 609 6.98 -0.22 -5.68
N GLU A 610 7.85 -0.52 -4.72
CA GLU A 610 8.20 0.35 -3.61
C GLU A 610 9.51 1.07 -3.97
N GLY A 611 9.49 2.39 -4.18
CA GLY A 611 10.67 3.15 -4.60
C GLY A 611 11.49 3.65 -3.43
N VAL A 612 12.82 3.55 -3.52
CA VAL A 612 13.76 4.25 -2.63
C VAL A 612 14.60 5.21 -3.45
N ALA A 613 14.56 6.50 -3.10
CA ALA A 613 15.44 7.53 -3.65
C ALA A 613 16.31 8.12 -2.54
N VAL A 614 17.61 8.25 -2.82
CA VAL A 614 18.62 8.71 -1.86
C VAL A 614 19.19 10.03 -2.36
N LEU A 615 19.10 11.08 -1.54
CA LEU A 615 19.38 12.45 -1.92
C LEU A 615 20.45 13.09 -1.01
N ASN A 616 21.45 13.74 -1.59
CA ASN A 616 22.42 14.55 -0.85
C ASN A 616 22.08 16.03 -0.97
N ARG A 617 22.24 16.80 0.11
CA ARG A 617 22.12 18.26 0.03
C ARG A 617 23.32 18.83 -0.72
N VAL A 618 23.06 19.62 -1.76
CA VAL A 618 24.10 20.31 -2.53
C VAL A 618 24.74 21.38 -1.66
N GLU A 619 26.08 21.47 -1.68
CA GLU A 619 26.78 22.53 -0.97
C GLU A 619 26.55 23.89 -1.64
N LYS A 620 26.27 24.92 -0.84
CA LYS A 620 26.24 26.29 -1.34
C LYS A 620 27.69 26.69 -1.66
N SER A 621 27.99 27.00 -2.93
CA SER A 621 29.28 27.54 -3.34
C SER A 621 29.61 28.80 -2.52
N ALA A 622 30.84 28.87 -2.00
CA ALA A 622 31.32 29.94 -1.11
C ALA A 622 31.62 31.25 -1.86
#